data_AF-A0A2M7SFF7-F1
#
_entry.id   AF-A0A2M7SFF7-F1
#
_cell.length_a   1.000
_cell.length_b   1.000
_cell.length_c   1.000
_cell.angle_alpha   90.00
_cell.angle_beta   90.00
_cell.angle_gamma   90.00
#
_symmetry.space_group_name_H-M   'P 1'
#
loop_
_entity.id
_entity.type
_entity.pdbx_description
1 polymer ?
#
loop_
_entity_poly.entity_id
_entity_poly.type
_entity_poly.pdbx_seq_one_letter_code
_entity_poly.pdbx_strand_id
1 'polypeptide(L)'
;MKCFRPEMIEFYIDGELSEADKKKVEAHLSECPACREKLKELSCFDADIKGIYSNEPLPVGFEQRFYGKLKESKAGEERPFLPRLAWAGLGVAVILLLFVSIYARKSAKDINGNMADKKIDSIAKDALKYL
;
A
#
# COMPACT_ATOMS: atom_id res chain seq x y z
N MET A 1 -17.90 -21.76 -38.75
CA MET A 1 -17.48 -21.17 -37.47
C MET A 1 -17.34 -19.66 -37.65
N LYS A 2 -17.59 -18.85 -36.63
CA LYS A 2 -17.38 -17.40 -36.71
C LYS A 2 -15.86 -17.12 -36.72
N CYS A 3 -15.43 -16.19 -37.56
CA CYS A 3 -14.04 -15.74 -37.59
C CYS A 3 -13.71 -14.91 -36.35
N PHE A 4 -12.43 -14.83 -36.00
CA PHE A 4 -11.98 -13.90 -34.98
C PHE A 4 -12.11 -12.46 -35.45
N ARG A 5 -12.31 -11.56 -34.48
CA ARG A 5 -12.24 -10.13 -34.74
C ARG A 5 -10.78 -9.73 -35.00
N PRO A 6 -10.52 -8.68 -35.80
CA PRO A 6 -9.16 -8.24 -36.14
C PRO A 6 -8.27 -7.99 -34.92
N GLU A 7 -8.82 -7.44 -33.84
CA GLU A 7 -8.04 -7.10 -32.64
C GLU A 7 -7.40 -8.32 -31.99
N MET A 8 -8.02 -9.51 -32.09
CA MET A 8 -7.43 -10.75 -31.58
C MET A 8 -6.19 -11.18 -32.38
N ILE A 9 -6.15 -10.84 -33.67
CA ILE A 9 -5.02 -11.14 -34.55
C ILE A 9 -3.90 -10.11 -34.32
N GLU A 10 -4.24 -8.84 -34.07
CA GLU A 10 -3.29 -7.80 -33.68
C GLU A 10 -2.58 -8.16 -32.37
N PHE A 11 -3.32 -8.49 -31.31
CA PHE A 11 -2.71 -8.95 -30.05
C PHE A 11 -1.87 -10.22 -30.21
N TYR A 12 -2.21 -11.08 -31.16
CA TYR A 12 -1.40 -12.26 -31.48
C TYR A 12 -0.05 -11.87 -32.12
N ILE A 13 -0.04 -10.88 -33.03
CA ILE A 13 1.17 -10.34 -33.66
C ILE A 13 2.06 -9.66 -32.61
N ASP A 14 1.47 -8.87 -31.71
CA ASP A 14 2.18 -8.13 -30.67
C ASP A 14 2.66 -9.03 -29.50
N GLY A 15 2.15 -10.27 -29.42
CA GLY A 15 2.49 -11.20 -28.35
C GLY A 15 1.81 -10.90 -27.01
N GLU A 16 0.72 -10.13 -27.03
CA GLU A 16 0.00 -9.69 -25.82
C GLU A 16 -1.10 -10.67 -25.35
N LEU A 17 -1.36 -11.72 -26.12
CA LEU A 17 -2.34 -12.74 -25.74
C LEU A 17 -1.84 -13.64 -24.59
N SER A 18 -2.78 -14.04 -23.74
CA SER A 18 -2.54 -15.13 -22.80
C SER A 18 -2.22 -16.44 -23.54
N GLU A 19 -1.46 -17.34 -22.92
CA GLU A 19 -1.15 -18.65 -23.51
C GLU A 19 -2.42 -19.45 -23.89
N ALA A 20 -3.49 -19.30 -23.12
CA ALA A 20 -4.77 -19.96 -23.41
C ALA A 20 -5.43 -19.39 -24.67
N ASP A 21 -5.40 -18.07 -24.85
CA ASP A 21 -6.02 -17.42 -26.02
C ASP A 21 -5.17 -17.57 -27.27
N LYS A 22 -3.84 -17.55 -27.12
CA LYS A 22 -2.90 -17.87 -28.20
C LYS A 22 -3.19 -19.24 -28.82
N LYS A 23 -3.37 -20.28 -28.00
CA LYS A 23 -3.73 -21.63 -28.49
C LYS A 23 -5.08 -21.66 -29.22
N LYS A 24 -6.07 -20.88 -28.78
CA LYS A 24 -7.37 -20.78 -29.48
C LYS A 24 -7.21 -20.12 -30.84
N VAL A 25 -6.41 -19.06 -30.93
CA VAL A 25 -6.10 -18.37 -32.18
C VAL A 25 -5.35 -19.32 -33.13
N GLU A 26 -4.32 -20.01 -32.67
CA GLU A 26 -3.56 -20.99 -33.47
C GLU A 26 -4.43 -22.14 -33.98
N ALA A 27 -5.29 -22.70 -33.12
CA ALA A 27 -6.25 -23.73 -33.53
C ALA A 27 -7.22 -23.21 -34.61
N HIS A 28 -7.73 -21.99 -34.48
CA HIS A 28 -8.60 -21.42 -35.51
C HIS A 28 -7.84 -21.11 -36.81
N LEU A 29 -6.60 -20.65 -36.72
CA LEU A 29 -5.76 -20.36 -37.89
C LEU A 29 -5.42 -21.62 -38.68
N SER A 30 -5.39 -22.80 -38.07
CA SER A 30 -5.17 -24.05 -38.81
C SER A 30 -6.37 -24.40 -39.71
N GLU A 31 -7.59 -24.02 -39.30
CA GLU A 31 -8.84 -24.37 -39.98
C GLU A 31 -9.42 -23.23 -40.85
N CYS A 32 -9.12 -21.97 -40.55
CA CYS A 32 -9.75 -20.81 -41.19
C CYS A 32 -8.80 -20.07 -42.17
N PRO A 33 -8.98 -20.20 -43.50
CA PRO A 33 -8.17 -19.48 -44.47
C PRO A 33 -8.34 -17.95 -44.43
N ALA A 34 -9.54 -17.44 -44.15
CA ALA A 34 -9.79 -16.00 -44.06
C ALA A 34 -9.01 -15.34 -42.92
N CYS A 35 -8.94 -15.98 -41.75
CA CYS A 35 -8.13 -15.46 -40.64
C CYS A 35 -6.63 -15.56 -40.93
N ARG A 36 -6.17 -16.57 -41.69
CA ARG A 36 -4.77 -16.64 -42.14
C ARG A 36 -4.41 -15.52 -43.11
N GLU A 37 -5.33 -15.18 -44.02
CA GLU A 37 -5.14 -14.06 -44.94
C GLU A 37 -5.06 -12.73 -44.18
N LYS A 38 -5.96 -12.52 -43.21
CA LYS A 38 -5.91 -11.33 -42.36
C LYS A 38 -4.62 -11.23 -41.54
N LEU A 39 -4.16 -12.35 -40.97
CA LEU A 39 -2.86 -12.41 -40.28
C LEU A 39 -1.73 -11.98 -41.20
N LYS A 40 -1.66 -12.50 -42.43
CA LYS A 40 -0.64 -12.12 -43.40
C LYS A 40 -0.66 -10.63 -43.75
N GLU A 41 -1.85 -10.08 -43.98
CA GLU A 41 -2.04 -8.65 -44.29
C GLU A 41 -1.48 -7.78 -43.16
N LEU A 42 -1.84 -8.08 -41.91
CA LEU A 42 -1.40 -7.32 -40.74
C LEU A 42 0.10 -7.51 -40.44
N SER A 43 0.62 -8.73 -40.57
CA SER A 43 2.05 -9.01 -40.33
C SER A 43 2.96 -8.38 -41.39
N CYS A 44 2.50 -8.22 -42.63
CA CYS A 44 3.25 -7.54 -43.68
C CYS A 44 3.49 -6.07 -43.30
N PHE A 45 2.43 -5.40 -42.86
CA PHE A 45 2.50 -4.01 -42.41
C PHE A 45 3.42 -3.82 -41.19
N ASP A 46 3.33 -4.71 -40.20
CA ASP A 46 4.20 -4.69 -39.01
C ASP A 46 5.69 -4.90 -39.38
N ALA A 47 5.97 -5.82 -40.30
CA ALA A 47 7.32 -6.07 -40.80
C ALA A 47 7.89 -4.86 -41.57
N ASP A 48 7.08 -4.20 -42.41
CA ASP A 48 7.49 -3.02 -43.17
C ASP A 48 7.88 -1.87 -42.22
N ILE A 49 7.07 -1.62 -41.18
CA ILE A 49 7.38 -0.61 -40.16
C ILE A 49 8.67 -0.97 -39.43
N LYS A 50 8.80 -2.20 -38.93
CA LYS A 50 10.02 -2.65 -38.22
C LYS A 50 11.25 -2.52 -39.11
N GLY A 51 11.12 -2.77 -40.41
CA GLY A 51 12.20 -2.60 -41.39
C GLY A 51 12.67 -1.15 -41.54
N ILE A 52 11.78 -0.16 -41.40
CA ILE A 52 12.10 1.26 -41.48
C ILE A 52 12.84 1.76 -40.22
N TYR A 53 12.44 1.29 -39.04
CA TYR A 53 12.97 1.79 -37.76
C TYR A 53 14.13 0.96 -37.19
N SER A 54 14.40 -0.22 -37.75
CA SER A 54 15.55 -1.02 -37.33
C SER A 54 16.81 -0.44 -37.92
N ASN A 55 17.70 0.10 -37.06
CA ASN A 55 19.17 0.15 -37.19
C ASN A 55 19.84 1.40 -36.58
N GLU A 56 19.21 2.13 -35.64
CA GLU A 56 20.00 3.06 -34.82
C GLU A 56 20.56 2.31 -33.61
N PRO A 57 21.90 2.16 -33.48
CA PRO A 57 22.48 1.58 -32.28
C PRO A 57 22.12 2.45 -31.07
N LEU A 58 21.80 1.81 -29.93
CA LEU A 58 21.57 2.55 -28.69
C LEU A 58 22.76 3.47 -28.40
N PRO A 59 22.53 4.76 -28.05
CA PRO A 59 23.61 5.68 -27.75
C PRO A 59 24.54 5.14 -26.66
N VAL A 60 25.85 5.34 -26.82
CA VAL A 60 26.86 4.89 -25.85
C VAL A 60 26.51 5.42 -24.46
N GLY A 61 26.47 4.52 -23.47
CA GLY A 61 26.14 4.87 -22.08
C GLY A 61 24.64 4.97 -21.77
N PHE A 62 23.74 4.58 -22.68
CA PHE A 62 22.28 4.61 -22.45
C PHE A 62 21.87 3.78 -21.24
N GLU A 63 22.34 2.52 -21.14
CA GLU A 63 22.00 1.64 -20.02
C GLU A 63 22.43 2.23 -18.67
N GLN A 64 23.66 2.75 -18.58
CA GLN A 64 24.17 3.34 -17.33
C GLN A 64 23.33 4.55 -16.89
N ARG A 65 22.96 5.43 -17.83
CA ARG A 65 22.10 6.59 -17.53
C ARG A 65 20.67 6.16 -17.17
N PHE A 66 20.12 5.16 -17.85
CA PHE A 66 18.79 4.64 -17.62
C PHE A 66 18.67 3.99 -16.23
N TYR A 67 19.58 3.06 -15.90
CA TYR A 67 19.61 2.41 -14.59
C TYR A 67 19.98 3.36 -13.45
N GLY A 68 20.80 4.39 -13.71
CA GLY A 68 21.07 5.46 -12.75
C GLY A 68 19.78 6.16 -12.30
N LYS A 69 18.95 6.59 -13.26
CA LYS A 69 17.67 7.25 -12.97
C LYS A 69 16.67 6.36 -12.23
N LEU A 70 16.61 5.05 -12.55
CA LEU A 70 15.73 4.11 -11.84
C LEU A 70 16.13 3.93 -10.37
N LYS A 71 17.45 3.92 -10.08
CA LYS A 71 17.95 3.82 -8.69
C LYS A 71 17.66 5.08 -7.89
N GLU A 72 17.87 6.25 -8.48
CA GLU A 72 17.57 7.53 -7.82
C GLU A 72 16.08 7.70 -7.50
N SER A 73 15.18 7.23 -8.38
CA SER A 73 13.75 7.25 -8.14
C SER A 73 13.33 6.39 -6.94
N LYS A 74 14.03 5.28 -6.66
CA LYS A 74 13.75 4.43 -5.48
C LYS A 74 14.42 4.97 -4.21
N ALA A 75 15.57 5.62 -4.34
CA ALA A 75 16.30 6.20 -3.22
C ALA A 75 15.60 7.42 -2.58
N GLY A 76 14.67 8.07 -3.30
CA GLY A 76 13.85 9.17 -2.77
C GLY A 76 12.72 8.76 -1.81
N GLU A 77 12.36 7.47 -1.80
CA GLU A 77 11.20 6.96 -1.05
C GLU A 77 11.57 6.53 0.39
N GLU A 78 12.85 6.27 0.66
CA GLU A 78 13.33 5.82 1.98
C GLU A 78 13.85 6.96 2.87
N ARG A 79 13.24 8.14 2.82
CA ARG A 79 13.47 9.12 3.89
C ARG A 79 12.49 8.82 5.03
N PRO A 80 12.94 8.30 6.20
CA PRO A 80 12.04 8.14 7.33
C PRO A 80 11.52 9.53 7.71
N PHE A 81 10.23 9.75 7.47
CA PHE A 81 9.58 11.05 7.44
C PHE A 81 9.51 11.76 8.82
N LEU A 82 10.07 11.21 9.90
CA LEU A 82 9.74 11.67 11.25
C LEU A 82 10.88 11.63 12.29
N PRO A 83 11.93 12.46 12.20
CA PRO A 83 12.83 12.69 13.34
C PRO A 83 12.24 13.66 14.39
N ARG A 84 11.14 14.38 14.10
CA ARG A 84 10.60 15.45 14.96
C ARG A 84 9.47 15.04 15.90
N LEU A 85 8.80 13.91 15.64
CA LEU A 85 7.68 13.42 16.46
C LEU A 85 8.13 12.52 17.63
N ALA A 86 9.37 12.00 17.57
CA ALA A 86 9.93 11.17 18.64
C ALA A 86 10.05 11.93 19.99
N TRP A 87 10.17 13.26 19.96
CA TRP A 87 10.26 14.10 21.17
C TRP A 87 8.89 14.50 21.73
N ALA A 88 7.80 14.36 20.94
CA ALA A 88 6.44 14.68 21.37
C ALA A 88 5.84 13.59 22.27
N GLY A 89 6.31 12.34 22.14
CA GLY A 89 5.83 11.22 22.97
C GLY A 89 6.19 11.34 24.46
N LEU A 90 7.32 11.99 24.79
CA LEU A 90 7.78 12.12 26.17
C LEU A 90 6.87 13.05 27.01
N GLY A 91 6.32 14.10 26.40
CA GLY A 91 5.44 15.04 27.08
C GLY A 91 4.11 14.41 27.51
N VAL A 92 3.53 13.57 26.66
CA VAL A 92 2.22 12.93 26.93
C VAL A 92 2.33 11.94 28.11
N ALA A 93 3.41 11.16 28.18
CA ALA A 93 3.63 10.21 29.28
C ALA A 93 3.77 10.92 30.64
N VAL A 94 4.49 12.04 30.69
CA VAL A 94 4.65 12.84 31.93
C VAL A 94 3.31 13.46 32.37
N ILE A 95 2.52 13.99 31.43
CA ILE A 95 1.21 14.56 31.74
C ILE A 95 0.26 13.49 32.29
N LEU A 96 0.22 12.30 31.69
CA LEU A 96 -0.59 11.18 32.17
C LEU A 96 -0.16 10.72 33.56
N LEU A 97 1.15 10.59 33.82
CA LEU A 97 1.68 10.20 35.13
C LEU A 97 1.34 11.24 36.21
N LEU A 98 1.43 12.53 35.89
CA LEU A 98 1.02 13.61 36.81
C LEU A 98 -0.48 13.57 37.08
N PHE A 99 -1.31 13.37 36.05
CA PHE A 99 -2.75 13.21 36.20
C PHE A 99 -3.09 12.04 37.13
N VAL A 100 -2.51 10.86 36.89
CA VAL A 100 -2.72 9.68 37.74
C VAL A 100 -2.27 9.94 39.19
N SER A 101 -1.13 10.59 39.39
CA SER A 101 -0.63 10.95 40.72
C SER A 101 -1.57 11.91 41.47
N ILE A 102 -2.10 12.92 40.78
CA ILE A 102 -3.06 13.89 41.36
C ILE A 102 -4.37 13.18 41.74
N TYR A 103 -4.91 12.34 40.86
CA TYR A 103 -6.13 11.59 41.13
C TYR A 103 -5.94 10.59 42.28
N ALA A 104 -4.82 9.89 42.35
CA ALA A 104 -4.52 8.97 43.45
C ALA A 104 -4.44 9.69 44.81
N ARG A 105 -3.82 10.88 44.87
CA ARG A 105 -3.80 11.70 46.09
C ARG A 105 -5.18 12.18 46.50
N LYS A 106 -6.03 12.57 45.53
CA LYS A 106 -7.41 12.97 45.79
C LYS A 106 -8.23 11.80 46.35
N SER A 107 -8.19 10.64 45.71
CA SER A 107 -8.86 9.42 46.21
C SER A 107 -8.38 8.99 47.59
N ALA A 108 -7.07 9.09 47.88
CA ALA A 108 -6.54 8.79 49.21
C ALA A 108 -7.06 9.76 50.28
N LYS A 109 -7.18 11.06 49.94
CA LYS A 109 -7.72 12.09 50.85
C LYS A 109 -9.22 11.91 51.08
N ASP A 110 -9.98 11.56 50.03
CA ASP A 110 -11.42 11.32 50.12
C ASP A 110 -11.74 10.06 50.96
N ILE A 111 -10.95 8.99 50.84
CA ILE A 111 -11.10 7.78 51.67
C ILE A 111 -10.77 8.07 53.14
N ASN A 112 -9.69 8.80 53.41
CA ASN A 112 -9.26 9.09 54.77
C ASN A 112 -10.21 10.08 55.48
N GLY A 113 -10.75 11.06 54.75
CA GLY A 113 -11.78 11.98 55.26
C GLY A 113 -13.08 11.26 55.62
N ASN A 114 -13.60 10.41 54.72
CA ASN A 114 -14.81 9.62 54.98
C ASN A 114 -14.65 8.64 56.15
N MET A 115 -13.43 8.12 56.37
CA MET A 115 -13.14 7.25 57.52
C MET A 115 -13.09 8.04 58.84
N ALA A 116 -12.58 9.28 58.83
CA ALA A 116 -12.58 10.16 60.00
C ALA A 116 -14.01 10.57 60.39
N ASP A 117 -14.83 10.97 59.41
CA ASP A 117 -16.21 11.40 59.65
C ASP A 117 -17.08 10.27 60.22
N LYS A 118 -16.95 9.04 59.70
CA LYS A 118 -17.63 7.86 60.24
C LYS A 118 -17.21 7.52 61.67
N LYS A 119 -15.94 7.75 62.02
CA LYS A 119 -15.43 7.50 63.37
C LYS A 119 -15.98 8.51 64.37
N ILE A 120 -16.13 9.78 63.97
CA ILE A 120 -16.76 10.82 64.79
C ILE A 120 -18.24 10.50 65.02
N ASP A 121 -18.98 10.10 63.98
CA ASP A 121 -20.40 9.71 64.10
C ASP A 121 -20.59 8.47 65.00
N SER A 122 -19.68 7.49 64.92
CA SER A 122 -19.69 6.31 65.80
C SER A 122 -19.47 6.70 67.27
N ILE A 123 -18.48 7.56 67.56
CA ILE A 123 -18.19 8.00 68.92
C ILE A 123 -19.34 8.83 69.49
N ALA A 124 -19.96 9.69 68.69
CA ALA A 124 -21.12 10.49 69.10
C ALA A 124 -22.34 9.61 69.44
N LYS A 125 -22.58 8.54 68.65
CA LYS A 125 -23.65 7.56 68.92
C LYS A 125 -23.38 6.73 70.18
N ASP A 126 -22.13 6.34 70.41
CA ASP A 126 -21.76 5.60 71.62
C ASP A 126 -21.93 6.46 72.87
N ALA A 127 -21.58 7.76 72.82
CA ALA A 127 -21.76 8.69 73.94
C ALA A 127 -23.25 8.95 74.26
N LEU A 128 -24.12 9.00 73.25
CA LEU A 128 -25.57 9.16 73.43
C LEU A 128 -26.28 7.93 74.01
N LYS A 129 -25.65 6.74 73.96
CA LYS A 129 -26.23 5.50 74.50
C LYS A 129 -26.14 5.39 76.03
N TYR A 130 -25.33 6.24 76.68
CA TYR A 130 -25.11 6.25 78.13
C TYR A 130 -25.84 7.41 78.86
N LEU A 131 -26.69 8.15 78.14
CA LEU A 131 -27.65 9.11 78.69
C LEU A 131 -29.06 8.49 78.68
#